data_AF-A0A9D7VHU2-F1
#
_entry.id   AF-A0A9D7VHU2-F1
#
_cell.length_a   1.000
_cell.length_b   1.000
_cell.length_c   1.000
_cell.angle_alpha   90.00
_cell.angle_beta   90.00
_cell.angle_gamma   90.00
#
_symmetry.space_group_name_H-M   'P 1'
#
loop_
_entity.id
_entity.type
_entity.pdbx_description
1 polymer ?
#
loop_
_entity_poly.entity_id
_entity_poly.type
_entity_poly.pdbx_seq_one_letter_code
_entity_poly.pdbx_strand_id
1 'polypeptide(L)' 'MALLNQSLEIEERIGNVQGKAATLNQLGLIYANKGEVEQAIALYNQSLQITKRIGDVQTKAIRITN' A
#
# COMPACT_ATOMS: atom_id res chain seq x y z
N MET A 1 8.66 25.48 1.82
CA MET A 1 9.51 24.62 2.68
C MET A 1 8.72 23.51 3.37
N ALA A 2 7.63 23.79 4.10
CA ALA A 2 6.83 22.74 4.78
C ALA A 2 6.15 21.73 3.83
N LEU A 3 5.67 22.18 2.66
CA LEU A 3 5.02 21.31 1.67
C LEU A 3 5.99 20.32 1.00
N LEU A 4 7.26 20.71 0.82
CA LEU A 4 8.29 19.82 0.28
C LEU A 4 8.61 18.70 1.26
N ASN A 5 8.70 19.01 2.56
CA ASN A 5 8.93 17.99 3.59
C ASN A 5 7.75 17.03 3.73
N GLN A 6 6.50 17.53 3.66
CA GLN A 6 5.33 16.66 3.66
C GLN A 6 5.25 15.79 2.40
N SER A 7 5.56 16.35 1.23
CA SER A 7 5.58 15.58 -0.02
C SER A 7 6.68 14.52 -0.01
N LEU A 8 7.86 14.84 0.54
CA LEU A 8 8.98 13.90 0.65
C LEU A 8 8.69 12.77 1.65
N GLU A 9 8.08 13.10 2.79
CA GLU A 9 7.67 12.12 3.80
C GLU A 9 6.51 11.24 3.30
N ILE A 10 5.63 11.79 2.46
CA ILE A 10 4.59 11.04 1.76
C ILE A 10 5.20 10.13 0.69
N GLU A 11 6.16 10.60 -0.12
CA GLU A 11 6.89 9.79 -1.11
C GLU A 11 7.66 8.65 -0.45
N GLU A 12 8.40 8.91 0.63
CA GLU A 12 9.12 7.89 1.40
C GLU A 12 8.17 6.87 2.04
N ARG A 13 7.03 7.33 2.59
CA ARG A 13 6.00 6.41 3.07
C ARG A 13 5.44 5.62 1.89
N ILE A 14 4.99 6.25 0.81
CA ILE A 14 4.37 5.58 -0.35
C ILE A 14 5.32 4.52 -0.93
N GLY A 15 6.60 4.84 -1.15
CA GLY A 15 7.57 3.89 -1.69
C GLY A 15 7.75 2.65 -0.81
N ASN A 16 7.80 2.84 0.51
CA ASN A 16 7.92 1.73 1.46
C ASN A 16 6.61 0.94 1.61
N VAL A 17 5.45 1.62 1.60
CA VAL A 17 4.16 0.96 1.79
C VAL A 17 3.65 0.27 0.51
N GLN A 18 3.96 0.78 -0.69
CA GLN A 18 3.71 0.06 -1.95
C GLN A 18 4.54 -1.22 -2.03
N GLY A 19 5.83 -1.16 -1.65
CA GLY A 19 6.68 -2.35 -1.55
C GLY A 19 6.09 -3.40 -0.59
N LYS A 20 5.63 -2.96 0.58
CA LYS A 20 4.95 -3.83 1.56
C LYS A 20 3.67 -4.46 1.01
N ALA A 21 2.85 -3.71 0.28
CA ALA A 21 1.64 -4.24 -0.35
C ALA A 21 1.96 -5.32 -1.39
N ALA A 22 3.00 -5.10 -2.22
CA ALA A 22 3.46 -6.07 -3.20
C ALA A 22 3.97 -7.35 -2.54
N THR A 23 4.76 -7.24 -1.46
CA THR A 23 5.23 -8.41 -0.69
C THR A 23 4.08 -9.21 -0.09
N LEU A 24 3.07 -8.54 0.48
CA LEU A 24 1.88 -9.22 1.04
C LEU A 24 1.06 -9.93 -0.06
N ASN A 25 1.00 -9.35 -1.25
CA ASN A 25 0.31 -9.95 -2.40
C ASN A 25 1.03 -11.23 -2.85
N GLN A 26 2.37 -11.19 -2.93
CA GLN A 26 3.16 -12.38 -3.27
C GLN A 26 3.08 -13.46 -2.19
N LEU A 27 3.08 -13.09 -0.91
CA LEU A 27 2.82 -14.04 0.18
C LEU A 27 1.43 -14.67 0.04
N GLY A 28 0.39 -13.87 -0.21
CA GLY A 28 -0.96 -14.38 -0.46
C GLY A 28 -1.00 -15.41 -1.58
N LEU A 29 -0.24 -15.18 -2.66
CA LEU A 29 -0.13 -16.13 -3.79
C LEU A 29 0.55 -17.43 -3.37
N ILE A 30 1.61 -17.37 -2.57
CA ILE A 30 2.30 -18.55 -2.03
C ILE A 30 1.35 -19.37 -1.14
N TYR A 31 0.58 -18.72 -0.27
CA TYR A 31 -0.39 -19.41 0.59
C TYR A 31 -1.56 -19.99 -0.22
N ALA A 32 -2.04 -19.29 -1.25
CA ALA A 32 -3.05 -19.81 -2.16
C ALA A 32 -2.54 -21.07 -2.89
N ASN A 33 -1.28 -21.07 -3.34
CA ASN A 33 -0.64 -22.23 -3.97
C ASN A 33 -0.44 -23.41 -3.00
N LYS A 34 -0.35 -23.14 -1.69
CA LYS A 34 -0.31 -24.18 -0.65
C LYS A 34 -1.69 -24.71 -0.26
N GLY A 35 -2.77 -24.13 -0.78
CA GLY A 35 -4.15 -24.46 -0.38
C GLY A 35 -4.60 -23.77 0.92
N GLU A 36 -3.77 -22.91 1.49
CA GLU A 36 -4.06 -22.10 2.68
C GLU A 36 -4.87 -20.85 2.29
N VAL A 37 -6.09 -21.08 1.78
CA VAL A 37 -6.95 -20.05 1.16
C VAL A 37 -7.33 -18.94 2.16
N GLU A 38 -7.62 -19.28 3.40
CA GLU A 38 -8.01 -18.28 4.43
C GLU A 38 -6.85 -17.31 4.74
N GLN A 39 -5.63 -17.82 4.87
CA GLN A 39 -4.44 -16.99 5.08
C GLN A 39 -4.12 -16.16 3.84
N ALA A 40 -4.30 -16.70 2.64
CA ALA A 40 -4.15 -15.96 1.39
C ALA A 40 -5.12 -14.77 1.33
N ILE A 41 -6.41 -14.99 1.64
CA ILE A 41 -7.43 -13.93 1.67
C ILE A 41 -7.08 -12.87 2.71
N ALA A 42 -6.62 -13.25 3.90
CA ALA A 42 -6.20 -12.32 4.93
C ALA A 42 -5.03 -11.42 4.45
N LEU A 43 -4.03 -12.01 3.79
CA LEU A 43 -2.88 -11.30 3.25
C LEU A 43 -3.25 -10.37 2.09
N TYR A 44 -4.12 -10.81 1.19
CA TYR A 44 -4.64 -9.97 0.11
C TYR A 44 -5.45 -8.79 0.65
N ASN A 45 -6.27 -9.01 1.68
CA ASN A 45 -7.02 -7.93 2.33
C ASN A 45 -6.10 -6.89 2.98
N GLN A 46 -5.01 -7.32 3.63
CA GLN A 46 -4.01 -6.39 4.17
C GLN A 46 -3.29 -5.59 3.07
N SER A 47 -2.90 -6.25 1.97
CA SER A 47 -2.31 -5.60 0.79
C SER A 47 -3.26 -4.56 0.19
N LEU A 48 -4.54 -4.91 0.05
CA LEU A 48 -5.57 -4.04 -0.49
C LEU A 48 -5.82 -2.84 0.43
N GLN A 49 -5.88 -3.05 1.75
CA GLN A 49 -6.11 -1.98 2.72
C GLN A 49 -4.96 -0.96 2.70
N ILE A 50 -3.72 -1.44 2.55
CA ILE A 50 -2.54 -0.61 2.37
C ILE A 50 -2.66 0.19 1.06
N THR A 51 -2.95 -0.48 -0.05
CA THR A 51 -3.07 0.16 -1.37
C THR A 51 -4.18 1.22 -1.39
N LYS A 52 -5.29 0.96 -0.69
CA LYS A 52 -6.41 1.91 -0.57
C LYS A 52 -6.04 3.13 0.25
N ARG A 53 -5.28 2.97 1.35
CA ARG A 53 -4.73 4.11 2.12
C ARG A 53 -3.78 4.94 1.27
N ILE A 54 -2.99 4.32 0.40
CA ILE A 54 -2.08 5.02 -0.52
C ILE A 54 -2.87 5.84 -1.56
N GLY A 55 -3.87 5.24 -2.22
CA GLY A 55 -4.67 5.92 -3.23
C GLY A 55 -5.46 7.12 -2.68
N ASP A 56 -5.94 7.02 -1.44
CA ASP A 56 -6.64 8.12 -0.77
C ASP A 56 -5.68 9.27 -0.39
N VAL A 57 -4.43 8.94 -0.03
CA VAL A 57 -3.37 9.93 0.25
C VAL A 57 -2.89 10.61 -1.03
N GLN A 58 -2.66 9.88 -2.12
CA GLN A 58 -2.32 10.47 -3.43
C GLN A 58 -3.42 11.38 -3.95
N THR A 59 -4.68 10.95 -3.85
CA THR A 59 -5.84 11.77 -4.28
C THR A 59 -5.95 13.05 -3.45
N LYS A 60 -5.77 12.96 -2.13
CA LYS A 60 -5.75 14.14 -1.26
C LYS A 60 -4.58 15.06 -1.59
N ALA A 61 -3.38 14.50 -1.81
CA ALA A 61 -2.19 15.24 -2.18
C ALA A 61 -2.39 16.02 -3.49
N ILE A 62 -2.89 15.39 -4.55
CA ILE A 62 -3.18 16.07 -5.83
C ILE A 62 -4.21 17.20 -5.64
N ARG A 63 -5.21 17.00 -4.77
CA ARG A 63 -6.28 17.99 -4.53
C ARG A 63 -5.84 19.23 -3.73
N ILE A 64 -4.75 19.15 -2.96
CA ILE A 64 -4.16 20.31 -2.25
C ILE A 64 -3.11 21.04 -3.10
N THR A 65 -2.74 20.51 -4.26
CA THR A 65 -1.77 21.13 -5.18
C THR A 65 -2.42 21.91 -6.33
N ASN A 66 -3.75 22.00 -6.39
CA ASN A 66 -4.52 22.65 -7.46
C ASN A 66 -5.45 23.72 -6.86
#